data_AF-A0AAV0J1P0-F1
#
_entry.id   AF-A0AAV0J1P0-F1
#
_cell.length_a   1.000
_cell.length_b   1.000
_cell.length_c   1.000
_cell.angle_alpha   90.00
_cell.angle_beta   90.00
_cell.angle_gamma   90.00
#
_symmetry.space_group_name_H-M   'P 1'
#
loop_
_entity.id
_entity.type
_entity.pdbx_description
1 polymer ?
#
loop_
_entity_poly.entity_id
_entity_poly.type
_entity_poly.pdbx_seq_one_letter_code
_entity_poly.pdbx_strand_id
1 'polypeptide(L)' 'MFVFPKGLVHFQYNAGTSYAIALSAFGSASAGTVSLPGTLFATGIDDAVLAKSFKTDVGVIQKLKAGLAVKP' A
#
# COMPACT_ATOMS: atom_id res chain seq x y z
N MET A 1 14.65 12.33 12.12
CA MET A 1 14.69 10.90 12.50
C MET A 1 13.28 10.52 12.92
N PHE A 2 12.79 9.36 12.49
CA PHE A 2 11.42 8.91 12.77
C PHE A 2 11.47 7.45 13.22
N VAL A 3 10.52 7.05 14.06
CA VAL A 3 10.39 5.66 14.53
C VAL A 3 8.98 5.20 14.23
N PHE A 4 8.86 4.08 13.54
CA PHE A 4 7.58 3.42 13.31
C PHE A 4 7.51 2.18 14.20
N PRO A 5 6.60 2.14 15.19
CA PRO A 5 6.35 0.93 15.96
C PRO A 5 5.96 -0.23 15.06
N LYS A 6 6.43 -1.44 15.41
CA LYS A 6 6.17 -2.66 14.63
C LYS A 6 4.66 -2.86 14.41
N GLY A 7 4.29 -3.10 13.15
CA GLY A 7 2.92 -3.40 12.75
C GLY A 7 2.03 -2.17 12.49
N LEU A 8 2.53 -0.96 12.73
CA LEU A 8 1.77 0.26 12.41
C LEU A 8 1.96 0.66 10.94
N VAL A 9 0.85 1.08 10.34
CA VAL A 9 0.82 1.64 8.98
C VAL A 9 1.58 2.97 8.97
N HIS A 10 2.44 3.14 7.97
CA HIS A 10 3.21 4.36 7.76
C HIS A 10 3.49 4.55 6.26
N PHE A 11 3.86 5.77 5.86
CA PHE A 11 4.17 6.12 4.48
C PHE A 11 5.25 7.20 4.42
N GLN A 12 5.86 7.37 3.25
CA GLN A 12 6.76 8.47 2.96
C GLN A 12 6.25 9.21 1.71
N TYR A 13 6.36 10.54 1.71
CA TYR A 13 5.97 11.38 0.59
C TYR A 13 6.98 12.50 0.41
N ASN A 14 7.51 12.68 -0.81
CA ASN A 14 8.37 13.80 -1.15
C ASN A 14 7.50 14.97 -1.65
N ALA A 15 7.33 15.99 -0.80
CA ALA A 15 6.59 17.21 -1.14
C ALA A 15 7.46 18.26 -1.88
N GLY A 16 8.76 18.02 -2.03
CA GLY A 16 9.69 18.91 -2.72
C GLY A 16 9.79 18.64 -4.22
N THR A 17 10.46 19.52 -4.94
CA THR A 17 10.70 19.41 -6.39
C THR A 17 12.00 18.69 -6.75
N SER A 18 12.83 18.41 -5.74
CA SER A 18 14.15 17.77 -5.90
C SER A 18 14.15 16.35 -5.34
N TYR A 19 15.11 15.52 -5.76
CA TYR A 19 15.27 14.16 -5.24
C TYR A 19 15.51 14.15 -3.72
N ALA A 20 14.83 13.24 -3.03
CA ALA A 20 15.00 12.99 -1.61
C ALA A 20 15.40 11.52 -1.37
N ILE A 21 16.26 11.29 -0.38
CA ILE A 21 16.75 9.96 -0.01
C ILE A 21 16.44 9.73 1.47
N ALA A 22 15.90 8.55 1.78
CA ALA A 22 15.70 8.09 3.15
C ALA A 22 16.51 6.81 3.39
N LEU A 23 17.16 6.73 4.55
CA LEU A 23 17.86 5.54 5.02
C LEU A 23 17.09 4.96 6.21
N SER A 24 16.75 3.68 6.14
CA SER A 24 15.98 2.97 7.17
C SER A 24 16.77 1.79 7.73
N ALA A 25 16.61 1.55 9.02
CA ALA A 25 17.11 0.36 9.70
C ALA A 25 15.95 -0.38 10.37
N PHE A 26 16.07 -1.70 10.49
CA PHE A 26 15.06 -2.55 11.10
C PHE A 26 15.66 -3.29 12.30
N GLY A 27 14.86 -3.48 13.36
CA GLY A 27 15.25 -4.27 14.53
C GLY A 27 15.27 -5.79 14.29
N SER A 28 15.21 -6.25 13.03
CA SER A 28 15.23 -7.65 12.64
C SER A 28 15.92 -7.82 11.29
N ALA A 29 16.71 -8.88 11.15
CA ALA A 29 17.32 -9.28 9.87
C ALA A 29 16.31 -9.86 8.86
N SER A 30 15.10 -10.22 9.31
CA SER A 30 14.00 -10.70 8.47
C SER A 30 12.81 -9.76 8.56
N ALA A 31 13.06 -8.46 8.39
CA ALA A 31 11.99 -7.48 8.34
C ALA A 31 11.22 -7.63 7.02
N GLY A 32 9.97 -8.11 7.12
CA GLY A 32 9.03 -8.13 6.01
C GLY A 32 8.31 -6.79 5.85
N THR A 33 7.86 -6.48 4.64
CA THR A 33 7.01 -5.33 4.35
C THR A 33 5.69 -5.80 3.72
N VAL A 34 4.61 -5.08 3.99
CA VAL A 34 3.28 -5.32 3.41
C VAL A 34 2.82 -4.03 2.74
N SER A 35 2.82 -4.00 1.41
CA SER A 35 2.36 -2.85 0.65
C SER A 35 0.84 -2.88 0.53
N LEU A 36 0.15 -2.00 1.27
CA LEU A 36 -1.31 -2.00 1.35
C LEU A 36 -2.02 -1.96 -0.01
N PRO A 37 -1.66 -1.09 -0.98
CA PRO A 37 -2.37 -1.03 -2.26
C PRO A 37 -2.29 -2.37 -3.01
N GLY A 38 -1.09 -2.96 -3.11
CA GLY A 38 -0.90 -4.24 -3.79
C GLY A 38 -1.58 -5.39 -3.04
N THR A 39 -1.42 -5.47 -1.72
CA THR A 39 -2.02 -6.53 -0.91
C THR A 39 -3.55 -6.50 -0.93
N LEU A 40 -4.18 -5.31 -1.01
CA LEU A 40 -5.63 -5.17 -1.02
C LEU A 40 -6.25 -5.34 -2.41
N PHE A 41 -5.61 -4.80 -3.46
CA PHE A 41 -6.23 -4.66 -4.77
C PHE A 41 -5.53 -5.45 -5.90
N ALA A 42 -4.33 -5.97 -5.68
CA ALA A 42 -3.61 -6.81 -6.65
C ALA A 42 -3.55 -8.29 -6.21
N THR A 43 -4.41 -8.69 -5.27
CA THR A 43 -4.56 -10.07 -4.80
C THR A 43 -5.97 -10.59 -5.11
N GLY A 44 -6.21 -11.88 -4.82
CA GLY A 44 -7.50 -12.54 -5.09
C GLY A 44 -8.64 -12.19 -4.12
N ILE A 45 -8.59 -11.04 -3.41
CA ILE A 45 -9.72 -10.63 -2.55
C ILE A 45 -10.91 -10.28 -3.45
N ASP A 46 -12.06 -10.86 -3.13
CA ASP A 46 -13.30 -10.68 -3.88
C ASP A 46 -13.77 -9.21 -3.92
N ASP A 47 -14.28 -8.79 -5.08
CA ASP A 47 -14.71 -7.41 -5.32
C ASP A 47 -15.86 -7.00 -4.39
N ALA A 48 -16.81 -7.90 -4.10
CA ALA A 48 -17.94 -7.59 -3.23
C ALA A 48 -17.50 -7.47 -1.75
N VAL A 49 -16.52 -8.28 -1.33
CA VAL A 49 -15.91 -8.16 0.01
C VAL A 49 -15.23 -6.80 0.18
N LEU A 50 -14.42 -6.38 -0.82
CA LEU A 50 -13.79 -5.07 -0.80
C LEU A 50 -14.83 -3.95 -0.86
N ALA A 51 -15.81 -4.02 -1.76
CA ALA A 51 -16.85 -3.00 -1.89
C ALA A 51 -17.60 -2.79 -0.56
N LYS A 52 -17.96 -3.89 0.12
CA LYS A 52 -18.60 -3.84 1.43
C LYS A 52 -17.69 -3.21 2.50
N SER A 53 -16.42 -3.61 2.53
CA SER A 53 -15.44 -3.16 3.53
C SER A 53 -15.12 -1.67 3.41
N PHE A 54 -14.99 -1.19 2.18
CA PHE A 54 -14.69 0.21 1.85
C PHE A 54 -15.95 1.09 1.74
N LYS A 55 -17.14 0.51 1.96
CA LYS A 55 -18.44 1.21 1.83
C LYS A 55 -18.59 1.90 0.47
N THR A 56 -18.25 1.18 -0.59
CA THR A 56 -18.30 1.64 -1.99
C THR A 56 -18.96 0.57 -2.87
N ASP A 57 -18.86 0.69 -4.18
CA ASP A 57 -19.38 -0.27 -5.15
C ASP A 57 -18.28 -1.05 -5.89
N VAL A 58 -18.67 -2.15 -6.52
CA VAL A 58 -17.77 -3.04 -7.28
C VAL A 58 -17.05 -2.29 -8.41
N GLY A 59 -17.71 -1.32 -9.05
CA GLY A 59 -17.11 -0.53 -10.13
C GLY A 59 -15.93 0.32 -9.63
N VAL A 60 -16.03 0.90 -8.42
CA VAL A 60 -14.92 1.61 -7.78
C VAL A 60 -13.77 0.66 -7.45
N ILE A 61 -14.07 -0.52 -6.90
CA ILE A 61 -13.04 -1.53 -6.60
C ILE A 61 -12.31 -1.96 -7.87
N GLN A 62 -13.03 -2.27 -8.95
CA GLN A 62 -12.43 -2.67 -10.22
C GLN A 62 -11.54 -1.57 -10.81
N LYS A 63 -11.92 -0.29 -10.67
CA LYS A 63 -11.07 0.83 -11.06
C LYS A 63 -9.77 0.89 -10.22
N LEU A 64 -9.86 0.68 -8.91
CA LEU A 64 -8.67 0.63 -8.03
C LEU A 64 -7.74 -0.54 -8.40
N LYS A 65 -8.29 -1.73 -8.66
CA LYS A 65 -7.51 -2.90 -9.12
C LYS A 65 -6.82 -2.63 -10.46
N ALA A 66 -7.54 -2.06 -11.43
CA ALA A 66 -7.00 -1.72 -12.74
C ALA A 66 -5.86 -0.69 -12.67
N GLY A 67 -5.94 0.28 -11.75
CA GLY A 67 -4.89 1.29 -11.54
C GLY A 67 -3.57 0.72 -11.00
N LEU A 68 -3.59 -0.52 -10.47
CA LEU A 68 -2.44 -1.22 -9.92
C LEU A 68 -1.99 -2.41 -10.77
N ALA A 69 -2.69 -2.70 -11.86
CA ALA A 69 -2.30 -3.74 -12.79
C ALA A 69 -0.96 -3.35 -13.46
N VAL A 70 -0.09 -4.34 -13.64
CA VAL A 70 1.16 -4.16 -14.40
C VAL A 70 0.77 -3.76 -15.82
N LYS A 71 1.21 -2.57 -16.26
CA LYS A 71 1.08 -2.16 -17.66
C LYS A 71 1.95 -3.11 -18.51
N PRO A 72 1.42 -3.66 -19.61
CA PRO A 72 2.21 -4.48 -20.53
C PRO A 72 3.38 -3.70 -21.12
#